data_AF-A0A2V4RJB6-F1
#
_entry.id   AF-A0A2V4RJB6-F1
#
_cell.length_a   1.000
_cell.length_b   1.000
_cell.length_c   1.000
_cell.angle_alpha   90.00
_cell.angle_beta   90.00
_cell.angle_gamma   90.00
#
_symmetry.space_group_name_H-M   'P 1'
#
loop_
_entity.id
_entity.type
_entity.pdbx_description
1 polymer ?
#
loop_
_entity_poly.entity_id
_entity_poly.type
_entity_poly.pdbx_seq_one_letter_code
_entity_poly.pdbx_strand_id
1 'polypeptide(L)' 'MWNEPYLETCCRSALHRLKLSGHGGRPAHVPDAPCLNRLSQMGLARSEGNERFILTGAGNARHRAEILKLPA' A
#
# COMPACT_ATOMS: atom_id res chain seq x y z
N MET A 1 -3.82 9.62 -9.42
CA MET A 1 -5.24 9.95 -9.68
C MET A 1 -6.08 8.98 -8.87
N TRP A 2 -6.69 9.45 -7.78
CA TRP A 2 -7.54 8.70 -6.85
C TRP A 2 -8.95 9.27 -6.98
N ASN A 3 -9.52 9.17 -8.18
CA ASN A 3 -10.82 9.78 -8.52
C ASN A 3 -11.89 8.73 -8.84
N GLU A 4 -11.57 7.43 -8.69
CA GLU A 4 -12.53 6.36 -8.90
C GLU A 4 -12.78 5.63 -7.57
N PRO A 5 -14.02 5.58 -7.06
CA PRO A 5 -14.34 4.98 -5.76
C PRO A 5 -13.94 3.49 -5.67
N TYR A 6 -13.84 2.78 -6.81
CA TYR A 6 -13.34 1.41 -6.85
C TYR A 6 -11.82 1.30 -6.64
N LEU A 7 -11.05 2.31 -7.04
CA LEU A 7 -9.61 2.38 -6.78
C LEU A 7 -9.32 2.56 -5.29
N GLU A 8 -10.21 3.25 -4.57
CA GLU A 8 -10.10 3.46 -3.13
C GLU A 8 -10.18 2.15 -2.35
N THR A 9 -11.13 1.28 -2.68
CA THR A 9 -11.33 0.00 -1.98
C THR A 9 -10.21 -1.00 -2.25
N CYS A 10 -9.78 -1.15 -3.52
CA CYS A 10 -8.73 -2.11 -3.85
C CYS A 10 -7.34 -1.67 -3.37
N CYS A 11 -7.02 -0.36 -3.44
CA CYS A 11 -5.76 0.17 -2.95
C CYS A 11 -5.70 0.18 -1.41
N ARG A 12 -6.82 0.41 -0.70
CA ARG A 12 -6.88 0.21 0.75
C ARG A 12 -6.63 -1.23 1.15
N SER A 13 -7.22 -2.19 0.44
CA SER A 13 -6.99 -3.61 0.69
C SER A 13 -5.51 -4.00 0.45
N ALA A 14 -4.90 -3.48 -0.62
CA ALA A 14 -3.48 -3.67 -0.90
C ALA A 14 -2.59 -3.04 0.19
N LEU A 15 -2.93 -1.84 0.67
CA LEU A 15 -2.22 -1.17 1.76
C LEU A 15 -2.30 -1.96 3.07
N HIS A 16 -3.47 -2.53 3.38
CA HIS A 16 -3.64 -3.41 4.53
C HIS A 16 -2.75 -4.66 4.42
N ARG A 17 -2.79 -5.34 3.27
CA ARG A 17 -1.97 -6.53 3.03
C ARG A 17 -0.48 -6.23 3.06
N LEU A 18 -0.05 -5.08 2.51
CA LEU A 18 1.34 -4.63 2.57
C LEU A 18 1.79 -4.40 4.02
N LYS A 19 0.93 -3.82 4.88
CA LYS A 19 1.22 -3.67 6.31
C LYS A 19 1.39 -5.01 7.01
N LEU A 20 0.54 -6.00 6.70
CA LEU A 20 0.63 -7.35 7.27
C LEU A 20 1.91 -8.09 6.84
N SER A 21 2.45 -7.80 5.66
CA SER A 21 3.72 -8.38 5.19
C SER A 21 4.94 -7.94 5.99
N GLY A 22 4.83 -6.90 6.83
CA GLY A 22 5.91 -6.47 7.72
C GLY A 22 7.19 -6.07 6.98
N HIS A 23 8.34 -6.41 7.56
CA HIS A 23 9.65 -6.00 7.05
C HIS A 23 10.05 -6.74 5.76
N GLY A 24 9.52 -7.96 5.55
CA GLY A 24 9.77 -8.74 4.34
C GLY A 24 9.08 -8.18 3.09
N GLY A 25 8.17 -7.22 3.26
CA GLY A 25 7.46 -6.59 2.16
C GLY A 25 6.58 -7.54 1.37
N ARG A 26 5.91 -7.01 0.35
CA ARG A 26 5.01 -7.76 -0.52
C ARG A 26 5.65 -7.97 -1.89
N PRO A 27 5.66 -9.19 -2.46
CA PRO A 27 6.27 -9.43 -3.77
C PRO A 27 5.58 -8.64 -4.89
N ALA A 28 6.31 -8.34 -5.96
CA ALA A 28 5.80 -7.62 -7.13
C ALA A 28 4.99 -8.48 -8.11
N HIS A 29 5.04 -9.81 -7.98
CA HIS A 29 4.33 -10.78 -8.83
C HIS A 29 3.04 -11.32 -8.19
N VAL A 30 2.34 -10.48 -7.42
CA VAL A 30 1.05 -10.81 -6.80
C VAL A 30 -0.11 -10.18 -7.56
N PRO A 31 -1.35 -10.72 -7.45
CA PRO A 31 -2.51 -10.17 -8.16
C PRO A 31 -2.77 -8.68 -7.90
N ASP A 32 -2.42 -8.18 -6.71
CA ASP A 32 -2.57 -6.77 -6.33
C ASP A 32 -1.37 -5.87 -6.66
N ALA A 33 -0.40 -6.34 -7.44
CA ALA A 33 0.76 -5.56 -7.88
C ALA A 33 0.40 -4.22 -8.57
N PRO A 34 -0.67 -4.09 -9.38
CA PRO A 34 -1.07 -2.79 -9.91
C PRO A 34 -1.43 -1.78 -8.79
N CYS A 35 -2.03 -2.25 -7.69
CA CYS A 35 -2.33 -1.41 -6.55
C CYS A 35 -1.05 -1.03 -5.78
N LEU A 36 -0.10 -1.96 -5.62
CA LEU A 36 1.19 -1.69 -4.97
C LEU A 36 2.01 -0.65 -5.75
N ASN A 37 2.00 -0.71 -7.08
CA ASN A 37 2.61 0.30 -7.94
C ASN A 37 1.97 1.68 -7.75
N ARG A 38 0.63 1.77 -7.71
CA ARG A 38 -0.06 3.03 -7.42
C ARG A 38 0.29 3.57 -6.02
N LEU A 39 0.31 2.71 -5.01
CA LEU A 39 0.75 3.08 -3.65
C LEU A 39 2.19 3.61 -3.67
N SER A 40 3.07 3.02 -4.49
CA SER A 40 4.44 3.51 -4.68
C SER A 40 4.49 4.88 -5.35
N GLN A 41 3.69 5.11 -6.39
CA GLN A 41 3.55 6.43 -7.04
C GLN A 41 3.00 7.50 -6.08
N MET A 42 2.26 7.09 -5.05
CA MET A 42 1.72 7.96 -4.00
C MET A 42 2.68 8.13 -2.79
N GLY A 43 3.86 7.51 -2.82
CA GLY A 43 4.82 7.54 -1.71
C GLY A 43 4.43 6.70 -0.49
N LEU A 44 3.44 5.82 -0.60
CA LEU A 44 2.94 4.96 0.47
C LEU A 44 3.64 3.60 0.55
N ALA A 45 4.20 3.19 -0.58
CA ALA A 45 5.06 2.03 -0.67
C ALA A 45 6.38 2.45 -1.36
N ARG A 46 7.42 1.63 -1.19
CA ARG A 46 8.67 1.74 -1.93
C ARG A 46 8.90 0.42 -2.65
N SER A 47 9.13 0.47 -3.95
CA SER A 47 9.66 -0.67 -4.72
C SER A 47 11.15 -0.86 -4.40
N GLU A 48 11.54 -2.06 -3.98
CA GLU A 48 12.92 -2.50 -3.86
C GLU A 48 13.25 -3.40 -5.06
N GLY A 49 14.13 -2.94 -5.93
CA GLY A 49 14.63 -3.71 -7.08
C GLY A 49 13.57 -4.16 -8.08
N ASN A 50 12.33 -3.64 -8.03
CA ASN A 50 11.15 -4.15 -8.75
C ASN A 50 10.70 -5.57 -8.34
N GLU A 51 11.25 -6.12 -7.25
CA GLU A 51 10.92 -7.46 -6.77
C GLU A 51 9.92 -7.41 -5.62
N ARG A 52 10.02 -6.37 -4.78
CA ARG A 52 9.23 -6.23 -3.55
C ARG A 52 8.78 -4.81 -3.30
N PHE A 53 7.68 -4.69 -2.57
CA PHE A 53 7.15 -3.44 -2.05
C PHE A 53 7.28 -3.43 -0.53
N ILE A 54 7.81 -2.35 0.02
CA ILE A 54 7.94 -2.12 1.46
C ILE A 54 7.06 -0.93 1.84
N LEU A 55 6.39 -1.01 2.99
CA LEU A 55 5.56 0.08 3.50
C LEU A 55 6.44 1.27 3.94
N THR A 56 6.09 2.48 3.50
CA THR A 56 6.78 3.70 3.95
C THR A 56 6.17 4.23 5.26
N GLY A 57 6.82 5.21 5.90
CA GLY A 57 6.25 5.93 7.04
C GLY A 57 4.90 6.58 6.71
N ALA A 58 4.78 7.20 5.53
CA ALA A 58 3.52 7.77 5.05
C ALA A 58 2.45 6.69 4.82
N GLY A 59 2.84 5.52 4.30
CA GLY A 59 1.93 4.38 4.14
C GLY A 59 1.41 3.87 5.49
N ASN A 60 2.28 3.81 6.50
CA ASN A 60 1.90 3.44 7.86
C ASN A 60 0.93 4.44 8.50
N ALA A 61 1.20 5.74 8.36
CA ALA A 61 0.29 6.78 8.87
C ALA A 61 -1.09 6.70 8.20
N ARG A 62 -1.13 6.52 6.87
CA ARG A 62 -2.38 6.38 6.14
C ARG A 62 -3.15 5.11 6.49
N HIS A 63 -2.44 4.00 6.67
CA HIS A 63 -3.05 2.75 7.15
C HIS A 63 -3.71 2.94 8.50
N ARG A 64 -3.03 3.61 9.46
CA ARG A 64 -3.61 3.92 10.77
C ARG A 64 -4.88 4.76 10.67
N ALA A 65 -4.86 5.83 9.89
CA ALA A 65 -5.98 6.75 9.78
C ALA A 65 -7.17 6.16 9.00
N GLU A 66 -6.91 5.53 7.85
CA GLU A 66 -7.97 5.14 6.92
C GLU A 66 -8.50 3.72 7.14
N ILE A 67 -7.63 2.79 7.58
CA ILE A 67 -7.99 1.37 7.73
C ILE A 67 -8.28 1.06 9.19
N LEU A 68 -7.38 1.42 10.12
CA LEU A 68 -7.60 1.17 11.55
C LEU A 68 -8.52 2.21 12.20
N LYS A 69 -8.80 3.33 11.52
CA LYS A 69 -9.59 4.46 12.05
C LYS A 69 -9.06 4.97 13.40
N LEU A 70 -7.75 4.93 13.57
CA LEU A 70 -7.09 5.44 14.78
C LEU A 70 -6.88 6.96 14.67
N PRO A 71 -7.01 7.70 15.78
CA PRO A 71 -6.64 9.12 15.81
C PRO A 71 -5.16 9.30 15.45
N ALA A 72 -4.87 10.46 14.86
CA ALA A 72 -3.53 10.84 14.40
C ALA A 72 -2.51 10.87 15.54
#